data_AF-A0A7V2LD79-F1
#
_entry.id   AF-A0A7V2LD79-F1
#
_cell.length_a   1.000
_cell.length_b   1.000
_cell.length_c   1.000
_cell.angle_alpha   90.00
_cell.angle_beta   90.00
_cell.angle_gamma   90.00
#
_symmetry.space_group_name_H-M   'P 1'
#
loop_
_entity.id
_entity.type
_entity.pdbx_description
1 polymer ?
#
loop_
_entity_poly.entity_id
_entity_poly.type
_entity_poly.pdbx_seq_one_letter_code
_entity_poly.pdbx_strand_id
1 'polypeptide(L)'
;MGAYWPTHNIPIEELGNASAYWNVDWEGRAAQLYEEILAVNTQYFQTHTYVHGKTDCNDMVCEIWGILKSRGIISLIAVGKLEMSQESFLDCDHAWLMVYSGEGSAAALEATSGRIYTWQDAGADPALKQYWEGFIYEEPSDLREDFEERW
;
A
#
# COMPACT_ATOMS: atom_id res chain seq x y z
N MET A 1 30.76 -4.77 -0.54
CA MET A 1 29.32 -5.03 -0.34
C MET A 1 28.61 -3.78 -0.82
N GLY A 2 28.00 -3.85 -2.01
CA GLY A 2 27.20 -2.74 -2.51
C GLY A 2 25.96 -2.60 -1.63
N ALA A 3 25.56 -1.38 -1.31
CA ALA A 3 24.27 -1.14 -0.66
C ALA A 3 23.17 -1.70 -1.57
N TYR A 4 22.34 -2.59 -1.04
CA TYR A 4 21.19 -3.12 -1.75
C TYR A 4 20.14 -2.02 -1.78
N TRP A 5 19.95 -1.41 -2.95
CA TRP A 5 18.94 -0.38 -3.18
C TRP A 5 17.86 -0.97 -4.08
N PRO A 6 16.57 -0.75 -3.78
CA PRO A 6 15.51 -1.11 -4.71
C PRO A 6 15.71 -0.36 -6.02
N THR A 7 15.41 -1.02 -7.13
CA THR A 7 15.61 -0.47 -8.48
C THR A 7 14.31 -0.04 -9.14
N HIS A 8 13.18 -0.48 -8.60
CA HIS A 8 11.86 -0.20 -9.15
C HIS A 8 10.97 0.63 -8.21
N ASN A 9 11.51 1.08 -7.07
CA ASN A 9 10.74 1.92 -6.16
C ASN A 9 10.51 3.32 -6.76
N ILE A 10 9.29 3.83 -6.60
CA ILE A 10 8.96 5.22 -6.90
C ILE A 10 9.44 6.09 -5.74
N PRO A 11 10.31 7.09 -5.98
CA PRO A 11 10.69 8.05 -4.94
C PRO A 11 9.48 8.86 -4.47
N ILE A 12 9.37 9.07 -3.16
CA ILE A 12 8.21 9.74 -2.56
C ILE A 12 8.04 11.18 -3.10
N GLU A 13 9.14 11.83 -3.52
CA GLU A 13 9.11 13.16 -4.11
C GLU A 13 8.41 13.19 -5.47
N GLU A 14 8.38 12.07 -6.19
CA GLU A 14 7.70 11.93 -7.48
C GLU A 14 6.18 11.80 -7.32
N LEU A 15 5.71 11.25 -6.19
CA LEU A 15 4.27 11.09 -5.90
C LEU A 15 3.53 12.43 -5.77
N GLY A 16 4.21 13.49 -5.33
CA GLY A 16 3.61 14.81 -5.10
C GLY A 16 3.12 15.52 -6.38
N ASN A 17 3.64 15.15 -7.56
CA ASN A 17 3.24 15.69 -8.86
C ASN A 17 2.57 14.65 -9.77
N ALA A 18 2.41 13.41 -9.29
CA ALA A 18 1.99 12.28 -10.12
C ALA A 18 0.47 12.07 -10.07
N SER A 19 -0.27 12.92 -10.78
CA SER A 19 -1.71 12.73 -11.00
C SER A 19 -2.05 11.37 -11.61
N ALA A 20 -1.09 10.71 -12.28
CA ALA A 20 -1.21 9.35 -12.79
C ALA A 20 -1.46 8.29 -11.69
N TYR A 21 -1.06 8.58 -10.44
CA TYR A 21 -1.28 7.68 -9.29
C TYR A 21 -2.51 8.07 -8.45
N TRP A 22 -3.25 9.09 -8.89
CA TRP A 22 -4.39 9.62 -8.17
C TRP A 22 -5.67 9.17 -8.87
N ASN A 23 -6.68 8.83 -8.07
CA ASN A 23 -8.00 8.47 -8.57
C ASN A 23 -8.78 9.73 -8.99
N VAL A 24 -8.29 10.46 -10.00
CA VAL A 24 -8.88 11.72 -10.50
C VAL A 24 -10.28 11.53 -11.08
N ASP A 25 -10.57 10.35 -11.64
CA ASP A 25 -11.91 10.00 -12.12
C ASP A 25 -12.95 9.93 -10.99
N TRP A 26 -12.49 9.86 -9.73
CA TRP A 26 -13.32 9.87 -8.52
C TRP A 26 -13.44 11.26 -7.87
N GLU A 27 -12.98 12.33 -8.52
CA GLU A 27 -13.15 13.70 -8.01
C GLU A 27 -14.65 14.03 -7.80
N GLY A 28 -14.97 14.64 -6.65
CA GLY A 28 -16.34 14.85 -6.17
C GLY A 28 -16.99 13.61 -5.56
N ARG A 29 -16.26 12.48 -5.49
CA ARG A 29 -16.73 11.18 -5.00
C ARG A 29 -15.71 10.49 -4.08
N ALA A 30 -14.85 11.24 -3.40
CA ALA A 30 -13.84 10.68 -2.50
C ALA A 30 -14.45 9.80 -1.38
N ALA A 31 -15.64 10.13 -0.88
CA ALA A 31 -16.34 9.31 0.12
C ALA A 31 -16.71 7.92 -0.43
N GLN A 32 -17.23 7.85 -1.66
CA GLN A 32 -17.57 6.58 -2.31
C GLN A 32 -16.31 5.77 -2.65
N LEU A 33 -15.23 6.44 -3.06
CA LEU A 33 -13.93 5.78 -3.23
C LEU A 33 -13.48 5.12 -1.92
N TYR A 34 -13.59 5.85 -0.80
CA TYR A 34 -13.24 5.33 0.52
C TYR A 34 -14.10 4.13 0.94
N GLU A 35 -15.41 4.20 0.73
CA GLU A 35 -16.33 3.08 0.99
C GLU A 35 -15.97 1.85 0.15
N GLU A 36 -15.61 2.05 -1.11
CA GLU A 36 -15.27 0.97 -2.03
C GLU A 36 -13.97 0.27 -1.64
N ILE A 37 -12.91 1.03 -1.31
CA ILE A 37 -11.65 0.43 -0.85
C ILE A 37 -11.80 -0.26 0.51
N LEU A 38 -12.64 0.28 1.41
CA LEU A 38 -12.97 -0.35 2.69
C LEU A 38 -13.73 -1.66 2.49
N ALA A 39 -14.70 -1.67 1.58
CA ALA A 39 -15.47 -2.87 1.26
C ALA A 39 -14.56 -3.96 0.68
N VAL A 40 -13.67 -3.61 -0.26
CA VAL A 40 -12.69 -4.55 -0.83
C VAL A 40 -11.78 -5.13 0.26
N ASN A 41 -11.14 -4.28 1.07
CA ASN A 41 -10.19 -4.74 2.07
C ASN A 41 -10.86 -5.61 3.14
N THR A 42 -12.04 -5.19 3.62
CA THR A 42 -12.81 -5.93 4.63
C THR A 42 -13.30 -7.27 4.07
N GLN A 43 -13.85 -7.29 2.86
CA GLN A 43 -14.35 -8.52 2.24
C GLN A 43 -13.21 -9.50 1.99
N TYR A 44 -12.06 -9.01 1.50
CA TYR A 44 -10.89 -9.84 1.29
C TYR A 44 -10.43 -10.46 2.62
N PHE A 45 -10.23 -9.65 3.67
CA PHE A 45 -9.84 -10.14 4.99
C PHE A 45 -10.82 -11.18 5.57
N GLN A 46 -12.13 -11.01 5.35
CA GLN A 46 -13.14 -11.94 5.85
C GLN A 46 -13.21 -13.28 5.09
N THR A 47 -12.82 -13.29 3.82
CA THR A 47 -13.00 -14.45 2.92
C THR A 47 -11.70 -15.15 2.58
N HIS A 48 -10.57 -14.46 2.71
CA HIS A 48 -9.26 -15.00 2.46
C HIS A 48 -8.87 -16.01 3.55
N THR A 49 -8.44 -17.19 3.13
CA THR A 49 -7.96 -18.22 4.05
C THR A 49 -6.45 -18.05 4.19
N TYR A 50 -6.02 -17.42 5.28
CA TYR A 50 -4.60 -17.31 5.59
C TYR A 50 -4.02 -18.71 5.84
N VAL A 51 -3.05 -19.12 5.01
CA VAL A 51 -2.34 -20.37 5.20
C VAL A 51 -0.93 -20.05 5.70
N HIS A 52 -0.72 -20.29 7.00
CA HIS A 52 0.56 -20.00 7.64
C HIS A 52 1.73 -20.69 6.93
N GLY A 53 2.78 -19.92 6.61
CA GLY A 53 3.96 -20.37 5.87
C GLY A 53 3.74 -20.59 4.37
N LYS A 54 2.62 -20.11 3.82
CA LYS A 54 2.32 -20.13 2.37
C LYS A 54 1.73 -18.82 1.85
N THR A 55 1.17 -18.01 2.73
CA THR A 55 0.61 -16.69 2.41
C THR A 55 1.39 -15.68 3.21
N ASP A 56 2.09 -14.80 2.53
CA ASP A 56 2.79 -13.68 3.14
C ASP A 56 2.05 -12.36 2.87
N CYS A 57 2.40 -11.30 3.60
CA CYS A 57 1.69 -10.01 3.52
C CYS A 57 1.73 -9.42 2.10
N ASN A 58 2.82 -9.65 1.37
CA ASN A 58 2.99 -9.26 -0.04
C ASN A 58 1.97 -9.94 -0.95
N ASP A 59 1.68 -11.23 -0.77
CA ASP A 59 0.67 -11.95 -1.56
C ASP A 59 -0.71 -11.32 -1.38
N MET A 60 -1.08 -11.07 -0.12
CA MET A 60 -2.38 -10.45 0.20
C MET A 60 -2.52 -9.06 -0.43
N VAL A 61 -1.46 -8.26 -0.34
CA VAL A 61 -1.39 -6.93 -0.94
C VAL A 61 -1.49 -7.00 -2.47
N CYS A 62 -0.77 -7.93 -3.12
CA CYS A 62 -0.82 -8.11 -4.56
C CYS A 62 -2.20 -8.58 -5.05
N GLU A 63 -2.88 -9.43 -4.28
CA GLU A 63 -4.24 -9.87 -4.61
C GLU A 63 -5.26 -8.72 -4.48
N ILE A 64 -5.22 -7.94 -3.39
CA ILE A 64 -6.10 -6.79 -3.21
C ILE A 64 -5.81 -5.73 -4.30
N TRP A 65 -4.55 -5.48 -4.62
CA TRP A 65 -4.15 -4.60 -5.74
C TRP A 65 -4.82 -5.03 -7.04
N GLY A 66 -4.82 -6.34 -7.35
CA GLY A 66 -5.48 -6.87 -8.53
C GLY A 66 -7.00 -6.64 -8.53
N ILE A 67 -7.65 -6.78 -7.37
CA ILE A 67 -9.08 -6.50 -7.21
C ILE A 67 -9.37 -5.02 -7.45
N LEU A 68 -8.60 -4.11 -6.84
CA LEU A 68 -8.77 -2.66 -7.02
C LEU A 68 -8.54 -2.25 -8.48
N LYS A 69 -7.47 -2.75 -9.11
CA LYS A 69 -7.17 -2.52 -10.54
C LYS A 69 -8.32 -2.99 -11.44
N SER A 70 -8.93 -4.14 -11.14
CA SER A 70 -10.10 -4.65 -11.90
C SER A 70 -11.35 -3.76 -11.79
N ARG A 71 -11.43 -2.94 -10.74
CA ARG A 71 -12.51 -1.96 -10.50
C ARG A 71 -12.16 -0.57 -11.01
N GLY A 72 -11.01 -0.40 -11.66
CA GLY A 72 -10.53 0.89 -12.14
C GLY A 72 -10.07 1.82 -11.01
N ILE A 73 -9.67 1.26 -9.86
CA ILE A 73 -9.09 2.03 -8.76
C ILE A 73 -7.57 1.90 -8.85
N ILE A 74 -6.90 3.04 -8.87
CA ILE A 74 -5.45 3.13 -8.83
C ILE A 74 -5.01 2.98 -7.36
N SER A 75 -4.09 2.05 -7.13
CA SER A 75 -3.46 1.81 -5.83
C SER A 75 -1.99 1.52 -6.01
N LEU A 76 -1.17 2.03 -5.11
CA LEU A 76 0.26 1.73 -5.04
C LEU A 76 0.53 0.71 -3.94
N ILE A 77 1.56 -0.10 -4.12
CA ILE A 77 2.05 -1.03 -3.11
C ILE A 77 3.12 -0.30 -2.30
N ALA A 78 3.04 -0.39 -0.98
CA ALA A 78 4.01 0.18 -0.08
C ALA A 78 4.63 -0.93 0.77
N VAL A 79 5.92 -0.81 1.04
CA VAL A 79 6.71 -1.81 1.74
C VAL A 79 7.62 -1.14 2.75
N GLY A 80 7.63 -1.65 3.97
CA GLY A 80 8.37 -1.04 5.06
C GLY A 80 8.40 -1.85 6.35
N LYS A 81 8.73 -1.19 7.45
CA LYS A 81 8.76 -1.75 8.80
C LYS A 81 8.00 -0.82 9.75
N LEU A 82 6.75 -1.18 10.07
CA LEU A 82 5.82 -0.32 10.83
C LEU A 82 6.35 0.16 12.20
N GLU A 83 7.29 -0.56 12.80
CA GLU A 83 7.87 -0.26 14.12
C GLU A 83 9.18 0.56 14.07
N MET A 84 9.61 1.02 12.89
CA MET A 84 10.89 1.69 12.69
C MET A 84 10.80 2.86 11.72
N SER A 85 11.21 4.05 12.17
CA SER A 85 11.40 5.18 11.25
C SER A 85 12.80 5.14 10.62
N GLN A 86 12.93 5.68 9.41
CA GLN A 86 14.19 5.67 8.63
C GLN A 86 14.80 4.27 8.44
N GLU A 87 13.93 3.28 8.25
CA GLU A 87 14.30 1.93 7.89
C GLU A 87 15.14 1.88 6.59
N SER A 88 16.07 0.93 6.52
CA SER A 88 16.68 0.59 5.24
C SER A 88 15.80 -0.41 4.49
N PHE A 89 16.02 -0.54 3.19
CA PHE A 89 15.35 -1.56 2.38
C PHE A 89 15.50 -2.98 2.97
N LEU A 90 16.63 -3.26 3.63
CA LEU A 90 16.92 -4.55 4.26
C LEU A 90 16.15 -4.78 5.56
N ASP A 91 15.56 -3.75 6.14
CA ASP A 91 14.80 -3.83 7.38
C ASP A 91 13.30 -4.08 7.17
N CYS A 92 12.81 -3.81 5.95
CA CYS A 92 11.40 -4.01 5.59
C CYS A 92 10.99 -5.46 5.84
N ASP A 93 9.80 -5.63 6.42
CA ASP A 93 9.15 -6.94 6.67
C ASP A 93 7.62 -6.91 6.50
N HIS A 94 7.06 -5.80 6.03
CA HIS A 94 5.63 -5.61 5.93
C HIS A 94 5.21 -4.87 4.65
N ALA A 95 4.05 -5.21 4.09
CA ALA A 95 3.47 -4.57 2.91
C ALA A 95 2.02 -4.14 3.13
N TRP A 96 1.64 -3.04 2.49
CA TRP A 96 0.27 -2.48 2.49
C TRP A 96 -0.02 -1.80 1.15
N LEU A 97 -1.25 -1.30 0.97
CA LEU A 97 -1.61 -0.48 -0.20
C LEU A 97 -1.82 0.97 0.16
N MET A 98 -1.53 1.86 -0.78
CA MET A 98 -1.79 3.29 -0.70
C MET A 98 -2.77 3.69 -1.82
N VAL A 99 -3.82 4.41 -1.46
CA VAL A 99 -4.81 4.94 -2.42
C VAL A 99 -4.91 6.44 -2.24
N TYR A 100 -4.59 7.19 -3.30
CA TYR A 100 -4.75 8.63 -3.36
C TYR A 100 -6.04 9.00 -4.09
N SER A 101 -6.82 9.90 -3.51
CA SER A 101 -8.00 10.48 -4.16
C SER A 101 -7.59 11.64 -5.08
N GLY A 102 -8.42 11.93 -6.08
CA GLY A 102 -8.27 13.15 -6.89
C GLY A 102 -8.41 14.45 -6.09
N GLU A 103 -8.90 14.38 -4.85
CA GLU A 103 -9.17 15.54 -3.98
C GLU A 103 -8.02 15.80 -2.99
N GLY A 104 -6.89 15.10 -3.13
CA GLY A 104 -5.70 15.30 -2.28
C GLY A 104 -5.76 14.60 -0.93
N SER A 105 -6.67 13.64 -0.75
CA SER A 105 -6.68 12.74 0.41
C SER A 105 -6.04 11.39 0.08
N ALA A 106 -5.61 10.65 1.10
CA ALA A 106 -5.01 9.33 0.92
C ALA A 106 -5.44 8.37 2.04
N ALA A 107 -5.46 7.09 1.71
CA ALA A 107 -5.75 6.00 2.62
C ALA A 107 -4.71 4.87 2.47
N ALA A 108 -4.23 4.36 3.61
CA ALA A 108 -3.41 3.17 3.70
C ALA A 108 -4.31 1.97 4.02
N LEU A 109 -4.23 0.89 3.24
CA LEU A 109 -5.01 -0.33 3.44
C LEU A 109 -4.09 -1.40 4.01
N GLU A 110 -4.34 -1.77 5.26
CA GLU A 110 -3.67 -2.88 5.93
C GLU A 110 -4.35 -4.20 5.55
N ALA A 111 -3.73 -4.95 4.63
CA ALA A 111 -4.28 -6.19 4.10
C ALA A 111 -4.40 -7.28 5.18
N THR A 112 -3.43 -7.35 6.11
CA THR A 112 -3.36 -8.43 7.11
C THR A 112 -4.39 -8.30 8.22
N SER A 113 -4.92 -7.10 8.45
CA SER A 113 -5.94 -6.84 9.47
C SER A 113 -7.28 -6.36 8.91
N GLY A 114 -7.36 -6.12 7.59
CA GLY A 114 -8.53 -5.56 6.93
C GLY A 114 -8.81 -4.09 7.30
N ARG A 115 -7.87 -3.39 7.96
CA ARG A 115 -8.03 -2.01 8.41
C ARG A 115 -7.65 -1.01 7.34
N ILE A 116 -8.19 0.19 7.46
CA ILE A 116 -7.80 1.34 6.66
C ILE A 116 -7.44 2.48 7.59
N TYR A 117 -6.39 3.22 7.23
CA TYR A 117 -5.91 4.36 7.98
C TYR A 117 -5.80 5.58 7.07
N THR A 118 -6.20 6.73 7.59
CA THR A 118 -6.12 8.04 6.93
C THR A 118 -5.08 8.93 7.61
N TRP A 119 -4.74 10.05 6.97
CA TRP A 119 -3.92 11.08 7.62
C TRP A 119 -4.53 11.62 8.91
N GLN A 120 -5.85 11.61 9.04
CA GLN A 120 -6.52 12.00 10.28
C GLN A 120 -6.24 11.00 11.40
N ASP A 121 -6.25 9.70 11.10
CA ASP A 121 -5.92 8.65 12.05
C ASP A 121 -4.45 8.77 12.50
N ALA A 122 -3.52 9.02 11.56
CA ALA A 122 -2.11 9.25 11.86
C ALA A 122 -1.85 10.55 12.66
N GLY A 123 -2.76 11.52 12.57
CA GLY A 123 -2.76 12.71 13.44
C GLY A 123 -3.16 12.40 14.88
N ALA A 124 -4.01 11.39 15.08
CA ALA A 124 -4.49 10.94 16.39
C ALA A 124 -3.57 9.89 17.04
N ASP A 125 -2.99 9.00 16.23
CA ASP A 125 -2.03 7.98 16.64
C ASP A 125 -0.72 8.10 15.82
N PRO A 126 0.35 8.65 16.42
CA PRO A 126 1.63 8.81 15.75
C PRO A 126 2.25 7.50 15.24
N ALA A 127 1.91 6.34 15.81
CA ALA A 127 2.42 5.05 15.35
C ALA A 127 1.94 4.72 13.92
N LEU A 128 0.80 5.27 13.50
CA LEU A 128 0.28 5.05 12.16
C LEU A 128 1.07 5.82 11.10
N LYS A 129 1.85 6.85 11.44
CA LYS A 129 2.59 7.64 10.45
C LYS A 129 3.49 6.79 9.54
N GLN A 130 3.96 5.65 10.05
CA GLN A 130 4.82 4.75 9.28
C GLN A 130 4.16 4.19 8.02
N TYR A 131 2.82 4.09 7.93
CA TYR A 131 2.18 3.65 6.67
C TYR A 131 2.33 4.67 5.52
N TRP A 132 2.81 5.88 5.80
CA TRP A 132 3.10 6.91 4.81
C TRP A 132 4.60 7.03 4.54
N GLU A 133 5.41 6.17 5.17
CA GLU A 133 6.84 6.05 5.01
C GLU A 133 7.13 4.63 4.49
N GLY A 134 7.73 4.50 3.31
CA GLY A 134 8.02 3.19 2.76
C GLY A 134 8.52 3.25 1.33
N PHE A 135 8.93 2.10 0.82
CA PHE A 135 9.28 1.90 -0.58
C PHE A 135 8.01 1.62 -1.38
N ILE A 136 7.78 2.42 -2.41
CA ILE A 136 6.52 2.43 -3.15
C ILE A 136 6.71 1.78 -4.51
N TYR A 137 5.76 0.94 -4.92
CA TYR A 137 5.76 0.21 -6.19
C TYR A 137 4.42 0.39 -6.90
N GLU A 138 4.47 0.50 -8.22
CA GLU A 138 3.27 0.61 -9.05
C GLU A 138 2.61 -0.76 -9.27
N GLU A 139 3.42 -1.77 -9.59
CA GLU A 139 2.93 -3.10 -9.92
C GLU A 139 3.53 -4.22 -9.04
N PRO A 140 2.80 -5.33 -8.81
CA PRO A 140 3.33 -6.52 -8.14
C PRO A 140 4.61 -7.10 -8.74
N SER A 141 4.84 -6.94 -10.04
CA SER A 141 6.08 -7.40 -10.69
C SER A 141 7.29 -6.62 -10.19
N ASP A 142 7.17 -5.29 -10.08
CA ASP A 142 8.24 -4.41 -9.62
C ASP A 142 8.65 -4.76 -8.18
N LEU A 143 7.64 -4.98 -7.34
CA LEU A 143 7.83 -5.47 -5.97
C LEU A 143 8.60 -6.79 -5.95
N ARG A 144 8.15 -7.77 -6.73
CA ARG A 144 8.74 -9.10 -6.76
C ARG A 144 10.19 -9.07 -7.24
N GLU A 145 10.50 -8.28 -8.26
CA GLU A 145 11.87 -8.14 -8.75
C GLU A 145 12.83 -7.61 -7.68
N ASP A 146 12.37 -6.69 -6.81
CA ASP A 146 13.19 -6.14 -5.72
C ASP A 146 13.21 -7.04 -4.45
N PHE A 147 12.19 -7.89 -4.22
CA PHE A 147 12.02 -8.69 -2.98
C PHE A 147 12.04 -10.24 -3.13
N GLU A 148 12.15 -10.81 -4.33
CA GLU A 148 11.88 -12.23 -4.66
C GLU A 148 12.57 -13.27 -3.76
N GLU A 149 13.73 -12.97 -3.19
CA GLU A 149 14.48 -13.90 -2.31
C GLU A 149 14.24 -13.69 -0.81
N ARG A 150 13.47 -12.67 -0.42
CA ARG A 150 13.37 -12.23 0.97
C ARG A 150 12.07 -12.64 1.66
N TRP A 151 10.95 -12.68 0.94
CA TRP A 151 9.61 -13.00 1.46
C TRP A 151 8.93 -14.08 0.63
#